data_AF-A0A7S1LEW0-F1
#
_entry.id   AF-A0A7S1LEW0-F1
#
_cell.length_a   1.000
_cell.length_b   1.000
_cell.length_c   1.000
_cell.angle_alpha   90.00
_cell.angle_beta   90.00
_cell.angle_gamma   90.00
#
_symmetry.space_group_name_H-M   'P 1'
#
loop_
_entity.id
_entity.type
_entity.pdbx_description
1 polymer ?
#
loop_
_entity_poly.entity_id
_entity_poly.type
_entity_poly.pdbx_seq_one_letter_code
_entity_poly.pdbx_strand_id
1 'polypeptide(L)'
;GKGRGKGMKTGRHVLFAKRKAEKEDANTAPLKVRKAQSLKQVQQQQAAACELTLRAREWRVLGARVQGGPMLPLGSLELQRVRPDQATVVLVYVDDEVRERKRLRIVESWGLDETWTVTIRVRRSGDQITARRADGK
;
A
#
# COMPACT_ATOMS: atom_id res chain seq x y z
N GLY A 1 -3.96 6.07 -59.37
CA GLY A 1 -4.93 6.80 -60.19
C GLY A 1 -6.04 7.37 -59.32
N LYS A 2 -6.56 8.55 -59.70
CA LYS A 2 -7.59 9.38 -59.05
C LYS A 2 -8.97 8.71 -58.85
N GLY A 3 -9.75 9.25 -57.90
CA GLY A 3 -11.20 9.52 -58.03
C GLY A 3 -12.14 8.62 -57.20
N ARG A 4 -12.76 9.08 -56.09
CA ARG A 4 -14.02 9.87 -55.93
C ARG A 4 -15.33 9.13 -56.31
N GLY A 5 -16.26 9.03 -55.34
CA GLY A 5 -17.72 8.88 -55.56
C GLY A 5 -18.45 8.21 -54.39
N LYS A 6 -18.97 8.96 -53.42
CA LYS A 6 -20.39 9.39 -53.26
C LYS A 6 -21.38 8.27 -52.88
N GLY A 7 -21.86 8.34 -51.63
CA GLY A 7 -23.11 7.72 -51.18
C GLY A 7 -23.77 8.61 -50.12
N MET A 8 -24.75 9.41 -50.53
CA MET A 8 -25.51 10.37 -49.73
C MET A 8 -26.97 9.93 -49.75
N LYS A 9 -27.59 9.64 -48.59
CA LYS A 9 -29.05 9.56 -48.39
C LYS A 9 -29.35 9.86 -46.90
N THR A 10 -29.67 11.11 -46.56
CA THR A 10 -31.02 11.67 -46.35
C THR A 10 -31.76 11.18 -45.10
N GLY A 11 -31.83 12.07 -44.11
CA GLY A 11 -33.10 12.56 -43.57
C GLY A 11 -33.86 11.69 -42.57
N ARG A 12 -33.85 12.11 -41.30
CA ARG A 12 -35.07 12.58 -40.62
C ARG A 12 -34.72 13.23 -39.29
N HIS A 13 -34.84 14.55 -39.26
CA HIS A 13 -35.14 15.29 -38.04
C HIS A 13 -36.39 14.69 -37.42
N VAL A 14 -36.29 14.24 -36.17
CA VAL A 14 -37.45 14.09 -35.31
C VAL A 14 -37.18 14.91 -34.06
N LEU A 15 -37.72 16.13 -34.10
CA LEU A 15 -37.95 16.99 -32.96
C LEU A 15 -38.89 16.26 -31.99
N PHE A 16 -38.38 15.87 -30.83
CA PHE A 16 -39.24 15.67 -29.67
C PHE A 16 -38.70 16.50 -28.51
N ALA A 17 -39.20 17.73 -28.45
CA ALA A 17 -39.20 18.53 -27.24
C ALA A 17 -40.02 17.78 -26.16
N LYS A 18 -39.35 17.35 -25.08
CA LYS A 18 -40.02 16.97 -23.83
C LYS A 18 -39.54 17.87 -22.70
N ARG A 19 -40.43 18.81 -22.40
CA ARG A 19 -40.71 19.59 -21.17
C ARG A 19 -39.67 19.56 -20.04
N LYS A 20 -39.26 20.77 -19.65
CA LYS A 20 -38.62 21.10 -18.36
C LYS A 20 -39.46 20.55 -17.20
N ALA A 21 -38.84 19.77 -16.32
CA ALA A 21 -39.22 19.70 -14.92
C ALA A 21 -38.18 20.55 -14.16
N GLU A 22 -38.66 21.60 -13.51
CA GLU A 22 -37.87 22.44 -12.62
C GLU A 22 -37.83 21.82 -11.23
N LYS A 23 -36.67 21.99 -10.57
CA LYS A 23 -36.32 21.73 -9.17
C LYS A 23 -35.98 20.28 -8.81
N GLU A 24 -34.68 19.99 -8.85
CA GLU A 24 -33.99 19.26 -7.78
C GLU A 24 -32.46 19.47 -7.90
N ASP A 25 -31.92 20.14 -6.88
CA ASP A 25 -30.53 20.20 -6.39
C ASP A 25 -29.36 20.21 -7.40
N ALA A 26 -28.95 21.43 -7.74
CA ALA A 26 -27.64 21.74 -8.28
C ALA A 26 -26.54 21.51 -7.21
N ASN A 27 -26.03 20.28 -7.04
CA ASN A 27 -24.60 20.05 -6.75
C ASN A 27 -24.11 18.59 -6.83
N THR A 28 -24.47 17.84 -7.87
CA THR A 28 -23.81 16.54 -8.17
C THR A 28 -22.88 16.68 -9.37
N ALA A 29 -21.95 17.64 -9.30
CA ALA A 29 -20.76 17.54 -10.14
C ALA A 29 -20.00 16.27 -9.70
N PRO A 30 -19.63 15.34 -10.61
CA PRO A 30 -18.81 14.22 -10.23
C PRO A 30 -17.50 14.77 -9.66
N LEU A 31 -17.25 14.47 -8.38
CA LEU A 31 -15.96 14.72 -7.73
C LEU A 31 -14.89 14.13 -8.65
N LYS A 32 -14.21 15.00 -9.41
CA LYS A 32 -12.99 14.63 -10.12
C LYS A 32 -11.94 14.36 -9.06
N VAL A 33 -11.95 13.15 -8.52
CA VAL A 33 -10.88 12.62 -7.69
C VAL A 33 -9.63 12.65 -8.57
N ARG A 34 -8.79 13.68 -8.38
CA ARG A 34 -7.45 13.71 -8.99
C ARG A 34 -6.79 12.40 -8.58
N LYS A 35 -6.32 11.62 -9.55
CA LYS A 35 -5.57 10.38 -9.28
C LYS A 35 -4.50 10.71 -8.25
N ALA A 36 -4.62 10.14 -7.06
CA ALA A 36 -3.56 10.20 -6.06
C ALA A 36 -2.25 9.82 -6.74
N GLN A 37 -1.15 10.50 -6.40
CA GLN A 37 0.17 10.13 -6.88
C GLN A 37 0.33 8.62 -6.75
N SER A 38 0.85 7.99 -7.80
CA SER A 38 1.03 6.54 -7.76
C SER A 38 1.88 6.18 -6.54
N LEU A 39 1.55 5.07 -5.86
CA LEU A 39 2.33 4.57 -4.72
C LEU A 39 3.84 4.58 -5.00
N LYS A 40 4.23 4.29 -6.24
CA LYS A 40 5.62 4.33 -6.71
C LYS A 40 6.26 5.73 -6.64
N GLN A 41 5.53 6.80 -6.94
CA GLN A 41 6.03 8.17 -6.84
C GLN A 41 6.17 8.64 -5.38
N VAL A 42 5.19 8.32 -4.54
CA VAL A 42 5.27 8.60 -3.09
C VAL A 42 6.47 7.85 -2.49
N GLN A 43 6.71 6.61 -2.92
CA GLN A 43 7.83 5.79 -2.48
C GLN A 43 9.20 6.34 -2.92
N GLN A 44 9.31 6.85 -4.15
CA GLN A 44 10.55 7.47 -4.63
C GLN A 44 10.88 8.75 -3.86
N GLN A 45 9.86 9.55 -3.49
CA GLN A 45 10.06 10.75 -2.68
C GLN A 45 10.47 10.42 -1.24
N GLN A 46 9.85 9.43 -0.60
CA GLN A 46 10.23 9.01 0.76
C GLN A 46 11.66 8.45 0.82
N ALA A 47 12.05 7.65 -0.17
CA ALA A 47 13.41 7.13 -0.26
C ALA A 47 14.43 8.26 -0.53
N ALA A 48 14.09 9.23 -1.38
CA ALA A 48 14.93 10.39 -1.66
C ALA A 48 15.05 11.35 -0.46
N ALA A 49 14.05 11.39 0.42
CA ALA A 49 14.05 12.19 1.64
C ALA A 49 14.82 11.54 2.80
N CYS A 50 15.33 10.31 2.64
CA CYS A 50 15.91 9.50 3.73
C CYS A 50 14.97 9.29 4.93
N GLU A 51 13.67 9.57 4.78
CA GLU A 51 12.66 9.39 5.81
C GLU A 51 12.13 7.96 5.75
N LEU A 52 12.87 7.03 6.37
CA LEU A 52 12.40 5.67 6.51
C LEU A 52 11.47 5.61 7.73
N THR A 53 10.15 5.68 7.47
CA THR A 53 9.16 5.50 8.54
C THR A 53 9.16 4.03 8.96
N LEU A 54 9.82 3.75 10.09
CA LEU A 54 9.82 2.44 10.70
C LEU A 54 8.47 2.20 11.39
N ARG A 55 7.77 1.14 10.97
CA ARG A 55 6.56 0.71 11.67
C ARG A 55 6.91 0.20 13.06
N ALA A 56 6.22 0.72 14.06
CA ALA A 56 6.48 0.38 15.45
C ALA A 56 6.37 -1.13 15.69
N ARG A 57 7.30 -1.68 16.47
CA ARG A 57 7.33 -3.10 16.91
C ARG A 57 7.46 -4.14 15.79
N GLU A 58 7.84 -3.75 14.58
CA GLU A 58 8.12 -4.69 13.47
C GLU A 58 9.63 -4.91 13.24
N TRP A 59 10.47 -4.13 13.93
CA TRP A 59 11.92 -4.14 13.77
C TRP A 59 12.60 -4.46 15.10
N ARG A 60 13.70 -5.21 15.02
CA ARG A 60 14.64 -5.42 16.13
C ARG A 60 15.99 -4.84 15.77
N VAL A 61 16.67 -4.29 16.77
CA VAL A 61 18.07 -3.93 16.64
C VAL A 61 18.89 -5.21 16.70
N LEU A 62 19.68 -5.47 15.66
CA LEU A 62 20.58 -6.62 15.61
C LEU A 62 21.98 -6.26 16.13
N GLY A 63 22.41 -5.03 15.89
CA GLY A 63 23.73 -4.52 16.23
C GLY A 63 24.01 -3.18 15.58
N ALA A 64 25.29 -2.83 15.49
CA ALA A 64 25.75 -1.69 14.70
C ALA A 64 26.98 -2.07 13.88
N ARG A 65 27.22 -1.30 12.81
CA ARG A 65 28.42 -1.43 11.98
C ARG A 65 29.14 -0.11 11.90
N VAL A 66 30.47 -0.16 11.79
CA VAL A 66 31.29 0.97 11.39
C VAL A 66 31.37 0.99 9.86
N GLN A 67 31.58 2.15 9.25
CA GLN A 67 31.70 2.28 7.80
C GLN A 67 32.74 1.29 7.23
N GLY A 68 32.29 0.41 6.33
CA GLY A 68 33.13 -0.62 5.71
C GLY A 68 33.54 -1.79 6.62
N GLY A 69 33.11 -1.81 7.89
CA GLY A 69 33.44 -2.85 8.85
C GLY A 69 32.38 -3.95 8.98
N PRO A 70 32.70 -5.03 9.71
CA PRO A 70 31.73 -6.07 10.05
C PRO A 70 30.63 -5.54 10.99
N MET A 71 29.53 -6.26 11.06
CA MET A 71 28.49 -6.00 12.05
C MET A 71 28.98 -6.42 13.44
N LEU A 72 28.87 -5.52 14.40
CA LEU A 72 29.13 -5.77 15.81
C LEU A 72 27.79 -6.08 16.51
N PRO A 73 27.68 -7.22 17.21
CA PRO A 73 26.46 -7.59 17.90
C PRO A 73 26.20 -6.67 19.10
N LEU A 74 24.93 -6.55 19.49
CA LEU A 74 24.55 -5.83 20.70
C LEU A 74 25.26 -6.41 21.93
N GLY A 75 25.81 -5.52 22.76
CA GLY A 75 26.51 -5.90 23.98
C GLY A 75 27.97 -6.31 23.80
N SER A 76 28.52 -6.31 22.57
CA SER A 76 29.95 -6.56 22.40
C SER A 76 30.80 -5.43 22.99
N LEU A 77 31.95 -5.77 23.57
CA LEU A 77 32.91 -4.79 24.10
C LEU A 77 33.45 -3.87 22.98
N GLU A 78 33.56 -4.40 21.77
CA GLU A 78 34.00 -3.66 20.59
C GLU A 78 33.01 -2.55 20.24
N LEU A 79 31.70 -2.84 20.32
CA LEU A 79 30.64 -1.87 20.05
C LEU A 79 30.69 -0.70 21.04
N GLN A 80 31.05 -0.93 22.30
CA GLN A 80 31.17 0.13 23.31
C GLN A 80 32.27 1.16 22.98
N ARG A 81 33.25 0.76 22.16
CA ARG A 81 34.37 1.63 21.74
C ARG A 81 34.07 2.39 20.44
N VAL A 82 32.98 2.06 19.77
CA VAL A 82 32.58 2.74 18.53
C VAL A 82 31.95 4.08 18.86
N ARG A 83 32.40 5.14 18.18
CA ARG A 83 31.76 6.44 18.33
C ARG A 83 30.37 6.43 17.65
N PRO A 84 29.32 6.98 18.30
CA PRO A 84 27.97 6.96 17.75
C PRO A 84 27.82 7.62 16.38
N ASP A 85 28.62 8.65 16.09
CA ASP A 85 28.63 9.38 14.82
C ASP A 85 29.18 8.56 13.64
N GLN A 86 29.91 7.48 13.95
CA GLN A 86 30.50 6.57 12.96
C GLN A 86 29.74 5.24 12.86
N ALA A 87 28.70 5.06 13.67
CA ALA A 87 27.93 3.83 13.74
C ALA A 87 26.67 3.91 12.86
N THR A 88 26.44 2.87 12.07
CA THR A 88 25.13 2.61 11.44
C THR A 88 24.43 1.51 12.20
N VAL A 89 23.22 1.78 12.70
CA VAL A 89 22.39 0.76 13.37
C VAL A 89 21.85 -0.23 12.34
N VAL A 90 21.97 -1.52 12.64
CA VAL A 90 21.43 -2.60 11.81
C VAL A 90 20.11 -3.05 12.41
N LEU A 91 19.04 -2.88 11.63
CA LEU A 91 17.69 -3.30 11.98
C LEU A 91 17.28 -4.52 11.16
N VAL A 92 16.66 -5.50 11.83
CA VAL A 92 16.06 -6.67 11.17
C VAL A 92 14.54 -6.63 11.32
N TYR A 93 13.85 -6.94 10.23
CA TYR A 93 12.39 -7.10 10.23
C TYR A 93 12.02 -8.49 10.74
N VAL A 94 11.18 -8.57 11.78
CA VAL A 94 10.85 -9.85 12.43
C VAL A 94 9.55 -10.41 11.87
N ASP A 95 9.63 -10.99 10.68
CA ASP A 95 8.44 -11.30 9.88
C ASP A 95 7.44 -12.23 10.58
N ASP A 96 7.91 -13.32 11.19
CA ASP A 96 7.03 -14.30 11.81
C ASP A 96 6.28 -13.74 13.03
N GLU A 97 6.95 -12.98 13.89
CA GLU A 97 6.32 -12.33 15.04
C GLU A 97 5.31 -11.27 14.62
N VAL A 98 5.62 -10.53 13.55
CA VAL A 98 4.71 -9.53 13.02
C VAL A 98 3.48 -10.20 12.40
N ARG A 99 3.67 -11.27 11.63
CA ARG A 99 2.57 -12.07 11.06
C ARG A 99 1.69 -12.63 12.15
N GLU A 100 2.26 -13.24 13.18
CA GLU A 100 1.48 -13.85 14.25
C GLU A 100 0.69 -12.81 15.04
N ARG A 101 1.31 -11.69 15.41
CA ARG A 101 0.61 -10.59 16.09
C ARG A 101 -0.54 -10.01 15.26
N LYS A 102 -0.31 -9.83 13.95
CA LYS A 102 -1.36 -9.36 13.03
C LYS A 102 -2.47 -10.39 12.88
N ARG A 103 -2.13 -11.69 12.82
CA ARG A 103 -3.08 -12.80 12.73
C ARG A 103 -4.01 -12.78 13.92
N LEU A 104 -3.47 -12.75 15.13
CA LEU A 104 -4.26 -12.68 16.37
C LEU A 104 -5.19 -11.47 16.40
N ARG A 105 -4.68 -10.28 16.04
CA ARG A 105 -5.50 -9.07 15.98
C ARG A 105 -6.64 -9.18 14.95
N ILE A 106 -6.41 -9.80 13.80
CA ILE A 106 -7.43 -10.00 12.77
C ILE A 106 -8.48 -11.00 13.25
N VAL A 107 -8.06 -12.14 13.81
CA VAL A 107 -8.96 -13.15 14.38
C VAL A 107 -9.88 -12.51 15.42
N GLU A 108 -9.31 -11.76 16.36
CA GLU A 108 -10.06 -11.06 17.41
C GLU A 108 -10.99 -9.98 16.83
N SER A 109 -10.45 -9.06 16.03
CA SER A 109 -11.23 -7.92 15.52
C SER A 109 -12.32 -8.29 14.53
N TRP A 110 -12.17 -9.40 13.80
CA TRP A 110 -13.16 -9.89 12.84
C TRP A 110 -14.08 -10.95 13.45
N GLY A 111 -13.86 -11.35 14.71
CA GLY A 111 -14.66 -12.37 15.39
C GLY A 111 -14.56 -13.75 14.72
N LEU A 112 -13.37 -14.11 14.24
CA LEU A 112 -13.15 -15.40 13.59
C LEU A 112 -12.95 -16.48 14.65
N ASP A 113 -13.72 -17.56 14.53
CA ASP A 113 -13.56 -18.74 15.39
C ASP A 113 -12.46 -19.70 14.87
N GLU A 114 -12.27 -20.82 15.55
CA GLU A 114 -11.28 -21.85 15.24
C GLU A 114 -11.49 -22.52 13.87
N THR A 115 -12.66 -22.36 13.25
CA THR A 115 -12.94 -22.89 11.91
C THR A 115 -12.32 -22.06 10.79
N TRP A 116 -11.78 -20.87 11.12
CA TRP A 116 -11.12 -19.98 10.17
C TRP A 116 -9.60 -20.13 10.20
N THR A 117 -9.02 -20.20 9.01
CA THR A 117 -7.58 -20.07 8.80
C THR A 117 -7.27 -18.67 8.24
N VAL A 118 -6.44 -17.91 8.96
CA VAL A 118 -5.97 -16.59 8.53
C VAL A 118 -4.50 -16.67 8.12
N THR A 119 -4.22 -16.36 6.85
CA THR A 119 -2.86 -16.27 6.31
C THR A 119 -2.54 -14.82 5.98
N ILE A 120 -1.38 -14.35 6.43
CA ILE A 120 -0.92 -12.98 6.20
C ILE A 120 0.38 -13.03 5.41
N ARG A 121 0.37 -12.40 4.24
CA ARG A 121 1.56 -12.12 3.47
C ARG A 121 1.92 -10.65 3.66
N VAL A 122 2.92 -10.40 4.49
CA VAL A 122 3.46 -9.07 4.72
C VAL A 122 4.08 -8.54 3.42
N ARG A 123 3.73 -7.32 3.04
CA ARG A 123 4.37 -6.63 1.91
C ARG A 123 4.60 -5.17 2.26
N ARG A 124 5.66 -4.57 1.70
CA ARG A 124 5.93 -3.12 1.84
C ARG A 124 4.78 -2.24 1.33
N SER A 125 4.05 -2.69 0.31
CA SER A 125 2.91 -1.97 -0.28
C SER A 125 1.62 -2.07 0.55
N GLY A 126 1.60 -2.86 1.63
CA GLY A 126 0.40 -3.22 2.37
C GLY A 126 0.27 -4.73 2.50
N ASP A 127 -0.21 -5.18 3.66
CA ASP A 127 -0.32 -6.60 3.96
C ASP A 127 -1.48 -7.21 3.18
N GLN A 128 -1.23 -8.36 2.57
CA GLN A 128 -2.29 -9.17 1.99
C GLN A 128 -2.78 -10.15 3.05
N ILE A 129 -4.06 -10.03 3.39
CA ILE A 129 -4.74 -10.89 4.36
C ILE A 129 -5.66 -11.84 3.58
N THR A 130 -5.60 -13.12 3.90
CA THR A 130 -6.50 -14.14 3.35
C THR A 130 -7.12 -14.89 4.52
N ALA A 131 -8.44 -14.82 4.66
CA ALA A 131 -9.20 -15.60 5.62
C ALA A 131 -10.02 -16.65 4.85
N ARG A 132 -9.95 -17.91 5.25
CA ARG A 132 -10.70 -19.02 4.65
C ARG A 132 -11.28 -19.87 5.75
N ARG A 133 -12.53 -20.29 5.61
CA ARG A 133 -13.08 -21.33 6.49
C ARG A 133 -12.58 -22.70 6.05
N ALA A 134 -12.36 -23.56 7.03
CA ALA A 134 -12.05 -24.96 6.81
C ALA A 134 -13.18 -25.72 6.10
N ASP A 135 -14.43 -25.23 6.20
CA ASP A 135 -15.60 -25.83 5.54
C ASP A 135 -15.79 -25.41 4.07
N GLY A 136 -14.94 -24.53 3.54
CA GLY A 136 -14.98 -24.08 2.15
C GLY A 136 -16.19 -23.21 1.77
N LYS A 137 -16.97 -22.74 2.74
CA LYS A 137 -18.13 -21.86 2.54
C LYS A 137 -17.78 -20.38 2.71
#